data_AF-A0A7R9DC31-F1
#
_entry.id   AF-A0A7R9DC31-F1
#
_cell.length_a   1.000
_cell.length_b   1.000
_cell.length_c   1.000
_cell.angle_alpha   90.00
_cell.angle_beta   90.00
_cell.angle_gamma   90.00
#
_symmetry.space_group_name_H-M   'P 1'
#
loop_
_entity.id
_entity.type
_entity.pdbx_description
1 polymer ?
#
loop_
_entity_poly.entity_id
_entity_poly.type
_entity_poly.pdbx_seq_one_letter_code
_entity_poly.pdbx_strand_id
1 'polypeptide(L)'
;MGSLALEEYELMKDSKYRVYVSAVDKALKSFEYTSEWADLISALGKLNKVLLTYMKFPVIPRRIKISKRLAQCMHPALPSGVHLKALETYDIIFKCMGTNRLSHELFIYSAGLFPLLGHAAMNVRPSLLTVYESHFVPLGERLRPGLSGFLSGVLPGLEEGSDHYDRTNSLLEKVCVEVGLSHFYGCLWDCLACNCSIRLPAISFVLSHFNKKLTMEDQLYMMGTNIDIMVSQHS
;
A
#
# COMPACT_ATOMS: atom_id res chain seq x y z
N MET A 1 8.72 -4.32 17.16
CA MET A 1 9.86 -3.45 16.77
C MET A 1 11.22 -3.93 17.32
N GLY A 2 11.34 -4.43 18.55
CA GLY A 2 12.63 -4.88 19.11
C GLY A 2 13.38 -5.96 18.31
N SER A 3 12.65 -6.91 17.71
CA SER A 3 13.26 -7.99 16.90
C SER A 3 13.93 -7.51 15.61
N LEU A 4 13.42 -6.46 14.97
CA LEU A 4 13.93 -5.97 13.68
C LEU A 4 15.23 -5.18 13.85
N ALA A 5 15.32 -4.39 14.93
CA ALA A 5 16.52 -3.64 15.25
C ALA A 5 17.69 -4.56 15.63
N LEU A 6 17.40 -5.67 16.32
CA LEU A 6 18.39 -6.68 16.66
C LEU A 6 18.92 -7.39 15.39
N GLU A 7 18.04 -7.74 14.45
CA GLU A 7 18.45 -8.36 13.20
C GLU A 7 19.33 -7.43 12.34
N GLU A 8 18.96 -6.14 12.24
CA GLU A 8 19.80 -5.14 11.57
C GLU A 8 21.16 -4.99 12.25
N TYR A 9 21.20 -4.98 13.59
CA TYR A 9 22.43 -4.94 14.37
C TYR A 9 23.34 -6.17 14.11
N GLU A 10 22.77 -7.36 14.05
CA GLU A 10 23.52 -8.58 13.73
C GLU A 10 24.05 -8.55 12.28
N LEU A 11 23.25 -8.09 11.31
CA LEU A 11 23.68 -7.93 9.93
C LEU A 11 24.82 -6.91 9.79
N MET A 12 24.92 -5.90 10.66
CA MET A 12 26.05 -4.98 10.64
C MET A 12 27.41 -5.64 10.90
N LYS A 13 27.44 -6.88 11.42
CA LYS A 13 28.67 -7.69 11.53
C LYS A 13 29.11 -8.25 10.16
N ASP A 14 28.21 -8.43 9.19
CA ASP A 14 28.53 -8.81 7.82
C ASP A 14 29.14 -7.64 7.03
N SER A 15 30.34 -7.83 6.48
CA SER A 15 31.03 -6.82 5.68
C SER A 15 30.25 -6.44 4.41
N LYS A 16 29.57 -7.39 3.76
CA LYS A 16 28.76 -7.14 2.57
C LYS A 16 27.54 -6.29 2.91
N TYR A 17 26.94 -6.48 4.08
CA TYR A 17 25.85 -5.64 4.54
C TYR A 17 26.32 -4.22 4.85
N ARG A 18 27.49 -4.04 5.48
CA ARG A 18 28.06 -2.69 5.68
C ARG A 18 28.32 -1.95 4.37
N VAL A 19 28.77 -2.67 3.32
CA VAL A 19 28.91 -2.09 1.97
C VAL A 19 27.54 -1.71 1.39
N TYR A 20 26.51 -2.54 1.58
CA TYR A 20 25.14 -2.21 1.17
C TYR A 20 24.63 -0.93 1.86
N VAL A 21 24.80 -0.80 3.17
CA VAL A 21 24.44 0.42 3.93
C VAL A 21 25.14 1.65 3.34
N SER A 22 26.45 1.57 3.10
CA SER A 22 27.22 2.67 2.50
C SER A 22 26.75 3.03 1.09
N ALA A 23 26.40 2.03 0.27
CA ALA A 23 25.86 2.24 -1.07
C ALA A 23 24.48 2.91 -1.04
N VAL A 24 23.61 2.53 -0.09
CA VAL A 24 22.31 3.18 0.14
C VAL A 24 22.50 4.62 0.61
N ASP A 25 23.40 4.88 1.57
CA ASP A 25 23.70 6.23 2.04
C ASP A 25 24.20 7.13 0.89
N LYS A 26 25.06 6.59 0.02
CA LYS A 26 25.53 7.30 -1.18
C LYS A 26 24.41 7.59 -2.19
N ALA A 27 23.50 6.63 -2.42
CA ALA A 27 22.36 6.84 -3.30
C ALA A 27 21.40 7.90 -2.73
N LEU A 28 21.14 7.86 -1.42
CA LEU A 28 20.24 8.80 -0.74
C LEU A 28 20.70 10.26 -0.78
N LYS A 29 22.01 10.53 -0.88
CA LYS A 29 22.53 11.89 -1.12
C LYS A 29 21.97 12.52 -2.40
N SER A 30 21.60 11.72 -3.41
CA SER A 30 21.01 12.27 -4.65
C SER A 30 19.63 12.92 -4.42
N PHE A 31 18.93 12.59 -3.33
CA PHE A 31 17.66 13.22 -2.97
C PHE A 31 17.81 14.55 -2.21
N GLU A 32 19.03 14.94 -1.84
CA GLU A 32 19.29 16.18 -1.08
C GLU A 32 19.50 17.39 -2.01
N TYR A 33 19.77 17.15 -3.29
CA TYR A 33 20.08 18.19 -4.29
C TYR A 33 19.09 18.22 -5.46
N THR A 34 17.86 17.76 -5.25
CA THR A 34 16.83 17.72 -6.31
C THR A 34 16.21 19.10 -6.47
N SER A 35 16.30 19.68 -7.66
CA SER A 35 15.68 20.98 -7.99
C SER A 35 14.46 20.79 -8.90
N GLU A 36 14.47 19.74 -9.71
CA GLU A 36 13.38 19.43 -10.64
C GLU A 36 12.90 17.98 -10.48
N TRP A 37 11.72 17.67 -11.04
CA TRP A 37 11.14 16.33 -10.96
C TRP A 37 12.03 15.27 -11.65
N ALA A 38 12.80 15.64 -12.66
CA ALA A 38 13.72 14.73 -13.34
C ALA A 38 14.85 14.24 -12.41
N ASP A 39 15.28 15.07 -11.46
CA ASP A 39 16.28 14.70 -10.45
C ASP A 39 15.75 13.60 -9.53
N LEU A 40 14.45 13.62 -9.20
CA LEU A 40 13.81 12.57 -8.41
C LEU A 40 13.83 11.23 -9.16
N ILE A 41 13.53 11.23 -10.47
CA ILE A 41 13.61 10.01 -11.29
C ILE A 41 15.04 9.46 -11.31
N SER A 42 16.04 10.34 -11.48
CA SER A 42 17.46 9.96 -11.44
C SER A 42 17.87 9.40 -10.08
N ALA A 43 17.45 10.04 -8.99
CA ALA A 43 17.73 9.60 -7.62
C ALA A 43 17.09 8.24 -7.30
N LEU A 44 15.83 8.04 -7.68
CA LEU A 44 15.13 6.75 -7.59
C LEU A 44 15.83 5.69 -8.43
N GLY A 45 16.25 6.01 -9.66
CA GLY A 45 16.99 5.10 -10.53
C GLY A 45 18.32 4.64 -9.92
N LYS A 46 19.06 5.54 -9.26
CA LYS A 46 20.28 5.18 -8.52
C LYS A 46 19.96 4.27 -7.34
N LEU A 47 18.90 4.57 -6.59
CA LEU A 47 18.48 3.73 -5.46
C LEU A 47 18.06 2.33 -5.93
N ASN A 48 17.26 2.21 -7.00
CA ASN A 48 16.82 0.93 -7.56
C ASN A 48 18.02 0.05 -7.93
N LYS A 49 19.04 0.61 -8.58
CA LYS A 49 20.27 -0.14 -8.92
C LYS A 49 20.96 -0.70 -7.68
N VAL A 50 21.05 0.08 -6.59
CA VAL A 50 21.62 -0.38 -5.33
C VAL A 50 20.77 -1.51 -4.74
N LEU A 51 19.46 -1.30 -4.60
CA LEU A 51 18.55 -2.30 -4.02
C LEU A 51 18.60 -3.64 -4.81
N LEU A 52 18.57 -3.57 -6.14
CA LEU A 52 18.68 -4.75 -7.02
C LEU A 52 20.01 -5.49 -6.87
N THR A 53 21.10 -4.78 -6.62
CA THR A 53 22.42 -5.39 -6.41
C THR A 53 22.47 -6.20 -5.10
N TYR A 54 21.67 -5.81 -4.11
CA TYR A 54 21.71 -6.36 -2.76
C TYR A 54 20.43 -7.10 -2.36
N MET A 55 19.59 -7.55 -3.32
CA MET A 55 18.28 -8.16 -3.01
C MET A 55 18.31 -9.37 -2.08
N LYS A 56 19.47 -10.04 -1.96
CA LYS A 56 19.65 -11.16 -1.01
C LYS A 56 19.50 -10.75 0.46
N PHE A 57 19.59 -9.46 0.78
CA PHE A 57 19.44 -8.94 2.13
C PHE A 57 17.99 -8.47 2.34
N PRO A 58 17.20 -9.15 3.18
CA PRO A 58 15.81 -8.79 3.40
C PRO A 58 15.63 -7.54 4.26
N VAL A 59 16.66 -7.15 5.02
CA VAL A 59 16.65 -5.92 5.84
C VAL A 59 17.13 -4.76 5.00
N ILE A 60 16.22 -3.84 4.67
CA ILE A 60 16.54 -2.63 3.90
C ILE A 60 17.20 -1.57 4.80
N PRO A 61 18.46 -1.18 4.53
CA PRO A 61 19.13 -0.11 5.25
C PRO A 61 18.36 1.20 5.11
N ARG A 62 18.34 2.00 6.18
CA ARG A 62 17.74 3.36 6.16
C ARG A 62 16.27 3.36 5.70
N ARG A 63 15.52 2.27 5.90
CA ARG A 63 14.11 2.10 5.48
C ARG A 63 13.21 3.29 5.78
N ILE A 64 13.36 3.92 6.95
CA ILE A 64 12.58 5.11 7.33
C ILE A 64 12.92 6.34 6.46
N LYS A 65 14.21 6.57 6.15
CA LYS A 65 14.62 7.68 5.27
C LYS A 65 14.16 7.40 3.83
N ILE A 66 14.30 6.16 3.36
CA ILE A 66 13.83 5.73 2.05
C ILE A 66 12.31 5.92 1.93
N SER A 67 11.53 5.42 2.90
CA SER A 67 10.07 5.46 2.82
C SER A 67 9.53 6.88 2.83
N LYS A 68 10.14 7.79 3.61
CA LYS A 68 9.83 9.23 3.56
C LYS A 68 10.09 9.84 2.19
N ARG A 69 11.21 9.50 1.54
CA ARG A 69 11.51 9.97 0.18
C ARG A 69 10.53 9.41 -0.84
N LEU A 70 10.16 8.13 -0.72
CA LEU A 70 9.15 7.53 -1.59
C LEU A 70 7.78 8.18 -1.41
N ALA A 71 7.36 8.48 -0.18
CA ALA A 71 6.11 9.20 0.07
C ALA A 71 6.11 10.59 -0.56
N GLN A 72 7.23 11.34 -0.48
CA GLN A 72 7.39 12.61 -1.19
C GLN A 72 7.24 12.44 -2.72
N CYS A 73 7.84 11.39 -3.27
CA CYS A 73 7.72 11.08 -4.70
C CYS A 73 6.29 10.73 -5.13
N MET A 74 5.37 10.41 -4.21
CA MET A 74 3.96 10.14 -4.50
C MET A 74 3.05 11.38 -4.37
N HIS A 75 3.62 12.57 -4.18
CA HIS A 75 2.82 13.79 -4.09
C HIS A 75 2.02 14.04 -5.39
N PRO A 76 0.72 14.40 -5.34
CA PRO A 76 -0.12 14.59 -6.53
C PRO A 76 0.38 15.63 -7.53
N ALA A 77 1.12 16.64 -7.05
CA ALA A 77 1.71 17.66 -7.91
C ALA A 77 2.92 17.20 -8.74
N LEU A 78 3.43 15.98 -8.51
CA LEU A 78 4.55 15.42 -9.28
C LEU A 78 4.04 14.67 -10.52
N PRO A 79 4.82 14.66 -11.61
CA PRO A 79 4.40 14.02 -12.86
C PRO A 79 4.40 12.49 -12.75
N SER A 80 3.59 11.84 -13.60
CA SER A 80 3.45 10.37 -13.64
C SER A 80 4.77 9.62 -13.72
N GLY A 81 5.78 10.17 -14.40
CA GLY A 81 7.11 9.54 -14.49
C GLY A 81 7.79 9.34 -13.13
N VAL A 82 7.60 10.28 -12.18
CA VAL A 82 8.11 10.15 -10.81
C VAL A 82 7.33 9.08 -10.06
N HIS A 83 5.99 9.09 -10.16
CA HIS A 83 5.13 8.07 -9.53
C HIS A 83 5.49 6.67 -10.00
N LEU A 84 5.58 6.44 -11.31
CA LEU A 84 5.94 5.15 -11.90
C LEU A 84 7.30 4.67 -11.40
N LYS A 85 8.29 5.56 -11.36
CA LYS A 85 9.63 5.20 -10.89
C LYS A 85 9.65 4.87 -9.40
N ALA A 86 8.85 5.58 -8.60
CA ALA A 86 8.74 5.31 -7.17
C ALA A 86 7.97 3.99 -6.91
N LEU A 87 6.95 3.65 -7.70
CA LEU A 87 6.26 2.36 -7.65
C LEU A 87 7.19 1.20 -7.96
N GLU A 88 8.09 1.35 -8.94
CA GLU A 88 9.17 0.39 -9.21
C GLU A 88 10.08 0.21 -7.98
N THR A 89 10.44 1.31 -7.29
CA THR A 89 11.23 1.22 -6.05
C THR A 89 10.48 0.48 -4.93
N TYR A 90 9.18 0.75 -4.75
CA TYR A 90 8.34 0.01 -3.79
C TYR A 90 8.32 -1.49 -4.11
N ASP A 91 8.10 -1.86 -5.37
CA ASP A 91 8.10 -3.27 -5.82
C ASP A 91 9.43 -3.97 -5.51
N ILE A 92 10.57 -3.35 -5.81
CA ILE A 92 11.89 -3.90 -5.49
C ILE A 92 12.04 -4.10 -3.98
N ILE A 93 11.69 -3.11 -3.17
CA ILE A 93 11.77 -3.17 -1.71
C ILE A 93 10.93 -4.33 -1.17
N PHE A 94 9.68 -4.44 -1.60
CA PHE A 94 8.77 -5.48 -1.12
C PHE A 94 9.20 -6.87 -1.55
N LYS A 95 9.75 -7.03 -2.77
CA LYS A 95 10.38 -8.30 -3.22
C LYS A 95 11.59 -8.69 -2.37
N CYS A 96 12.43 -7.73 -1.98
CA CYS A 96 13.58 -8.01 -1.11
C CYS A 96 13.14 -8.44 0.30
N MET A 97 12.15 -7.75 0.86
CA MET A 97 11.68 -7.96 2.24
C MET A 97 10.85 -9.24 2.40
N GLY A 98 10.07 -9.58 1.38
CA GLY A 98 9.04 -10.62 1.45
C GLY A 98 7.85 -10.23 2.33
N THR A 99 6.77 -11.02 2.23
CA THR A 99 5.47 -10.73 2.88
C THR A 99 5.57 -10.70 4.41
N ASN A 100 6.40 -11.58 5.00
CA ASN A 100 6.60 -11.64 6.45
C ASN A 100 7.09 -10.31 7.00
N ARG A 101 8.18 -9.77 6.47
CA ARG A 101 8.73 -8.50 6.96
C ARG A 101 7.85 -7.32 6.57
N LEU A 102 7.31 -7.31 5.35
CA LEU A 102 6.40 -6.26 4.91
C LEU A 102 5.23 -6.08 5.89
N SER A 103 4.66 -7.17 6.41
CA SER A 103 3.57 -7.07 7.40
C SER A 103 3.94 -6.30 8.68
N HIS A 104 5.19 -6.39 9.13
CA HIS A 104 5.68 -5.69 10.32
C HIS A 104 6.08 -4.23 10.04
N GLU A 105 6.31 -3.89 8.77
CA GLU A 105 6.79 -2.58 8.33
C GLU A 105 5.80 -1.87 7.41
N LEU A 106 4.57 -2.39 7.29
CA LEU A 106 3.55 -1.90 6.38
C LEU A 106 3.29 -0.40 6.56
N PHE A 107 3.21 0.04 7.81
CA PHE A 107 2.91 1.43 8.17
C PHE A 107 3.95 2.43 7.65
N ILE A 108 5.24 2.04 7.55
CA ILE A 108 6.26 2.99 7.10
C ILE A 108 6.19 3.23 5.60
N TYR A 109 5.58 2.31 4.83
CA TYR A 109 5.48 2.37 3.38
C TYR A 109 4.07 2.77 2.87
N SER A 110 3.04 2.69 3.72
CA SER A 110 1.66 2.99 3.33
C SER A 110 1.39 4.48 3.06
N ALA A 111 2.11 5.38 3.74
CA ALA A 111 1.87 6.82 3.70
C ALA A 111 1.90 7.44 2.29
N GLY A 112 2.74 6.90 1.40
CA GLY A 112 2.79 7.33 0.00
C GLY A 112 1.84 6.57 -0.93
N LEU A 113 1.56 5.30 -0.64
CA LEU A 113 0.81 4.42 -1.54
C LEU A 113 -0.69 4.66 -1.43
N PHE A 114 -1.24 4.66 -0.21
CA PHE A 114 -2.70 4.68 -0.02
C PHE A 114 -3.36 5.92 -0.60
N PRO A 115 -2.84 7.15 -0.43
CA PRO A 115 -3.47 8.33 -1.00
C PRO A 115 -3.38 8.43 -2.53
N LEU A 116 -2.53 7.62 -3.17
CA LEU A 116 -2.15 7.85 -4.57
C LEU A 116 -3.27 7.53 -5.55
N LEU A 117 -4.07 6.48 -5.34
CA LEU A 117 -4.99 5.97 -6.37
C LEU A 117 -6.02 7.02 -6.81
N GLY A 118 -6.60 7.77 -5.85
CA GLY A 118 -7.59 8.81 -6.13
C GLY A 118 -7.03 10.03 -6.89
N HIS A 119 -5.70 10.21 -6.91
CA HIS A 119 -5.03 11.34 -7.57
C HIS A 119 -4.12 10.91 -8.72
N ALA A 120 -3.97 9.59 -8.93
CA ALA A 120 -3.07 9.04 -9.92
C ALA A 120 -3.58 9.27 -11.34
N ALA A 121 -2.66 9.69 -12.22
CA ALA A 121 -2.92 9.70 -13.65
C ALA A 121 -3.30 8.31 -14.17
N MET A 122 -4.06 8.26 -15.27
CA MET A 122 -4.59 7.01 -15.84
C MET A 122 -3.52 5.95 -16.12
N ASN A 123 -2.31 6.36 -16.51
CA ASN A 123 -1.18 5.46 -16.77
C ASN A 123 -0.47 4.96 -15.51
N VAL A 124 -0.67 5.60 -14.35
CA VAL A 124 -0.08 5.23 -13.06
C VAL A 124 -0.95 4.20 -12.35
N ARG A 125 -2.28 4.33 -12.43
CA ARG A 125 -3.26 3.46 -11.77
C ARG A 125 -2.96 1.95 -11.98
N PRO A 126 -2.68 1.45 -13.20
CA PRO A 126 -2.36 0.03 -13.40
C PRO A 126 -1.15 -0.45 -12.61
N SER A 127 -0.10 0.38 -12.51
CA SER A 127 1.14 0.03 -11.80
C SER A 127 0.91 0.01 -10.29
N LEU A 128 0.10 0.93 -9.77
CA LEU A 128 -0.26 0.95 -8.36
C LEU A 128 -1.12 -0.26 -7.97
N LEU A 129 -2.11 -0.61 -8.80
CA LEU A 129 -2.93 -1.81 -8.59
C LEU A 129 -2.05 -3.08 -8.58
N THR A 130 -1.07 -3.18 -9.48
CA THR A 130 -0.11 -4.29 -9.48
C THR A 130 0.66 -4.40 -8.16
N VAL A 131 1.07 -3.27 -7.55
CA VAL A 131 1.73 -3.27 -6.24
C VAL A 131 0.80 -3.84 -5.16
N TYR A 132 -0.46 -3.42 -5.13
CA TYR A 132 -1.44 -3.95 -4.16
C TYR A 132 -1.70 -5.44 -4.36
N GLU A 133 -1.94 -5.86 -5.60
CA GLU A 133 -2.18 -7.27 -5.95
C GLU A 133 -0.98 -8.16 -5.59
N SER A 134 0.23 -7.69 -5.84
CA SER A 134 1.45 -8.49 -5.67
C SER A 134 1.97 -8.54 -4.24
N HIS A 135 1.73 -7.48 -3.46
CA HIS A 135 2.39 -7.30 -2.15
C HIS A 135 1.43 -7.12 -0.98
N PHE A 136 0.21 -6.63 -1.20
CA PHE A 136 -0.77 -6.37 -0.13
C PHE A 136 -1.77 -7.51 0.00
N VAL A 137 -2.30 -8.04 -1.11
CA VAL A 137 -3.19 -9.22 -1.09
C VAL A 137 -2.53 -10.40 -0.37
N PRO A 138 -1.26 -10.77 -0.65
CA PRO A 138 -0.62 -11.91 0.01
C PRO A 138 -0.28 -11.70 1.51
N LEU A 139 -0.56 -10.52 2.08
CA LEU A 139 -0.42 -10.31 3.52
C LEU A 139 -1.51 -11.05 4.29
N GLY A 140 -2.67 -11.31 3.68
CA GLY A 140 -3.80 -11.96 4.33
C GLY A 140 -4.29 -11.19 5.54
N GLU A 141 -4.62 -11.92 6.61
CA GLU A 141 -4.99 -11.35 7.91
C GLU A 141 -3.95 -10.38 8.48
N ARG A 142 -2.69 -10.43 8.05
CA ARG A 142 -1.65 -9.50 8.51
C ARG A 142 -1.81 -8.09 7.93
N LEU A 143 -2.70 -7.89 6.96
CA LEU A 143 -3.09 -6.57 6.46
C LEU A 143 -4.08 -5.86 7.41
N ARG A 144 -4.78 -6.59 8.29
CA ARG A 144 -5.83 -6.05 9.19
C ARG A 144 -5.42 -4.75 9.91
N PRO A 145 -4.21 -4.60 10.49
CA PRO A 145 -3.81 -3.35 11.16
C PRO A 145 -3.74 -2.12 10.25
N GLY A 146 -3.55 -2.32 8.94
CA GLY A 146 -3.51 -1.26 7.94
C GLY A 146 -4.75 -1.19 7.04
N LEU A 147 -5.75 -2.04 7.28
CA LEU A 147 -6.87 -2.24 6.35
C LEU A 147 -7.71 -0.97 6.18
N SER A 148 -7.98 -0.22 7.25
CA SER A 148 -8.75 1.04 7.15
C SER A 148 -8.08 2.06 6.23
N GLY A 149 -6.76 2.22 6.37
CA GLY A 149 -5.98 3.09 5.48
C GLY A 149 -5.97 2.59 4.04
N PHE A 150 -5.86 1.27 3.85
CA PHE A 150 -5.90 0.65 2.53
C PHE A 150 -7.25 0.88 1.85
N LEU A 151 -8.37 0.60 2.54
CA LEU A 151 -9.72 0.82 2.03
C LEU A 151 -9.95 2.28 1.67
N SER A 152 -9.57 3.20 2.57
CA SER A 152 -9.68 4.65 2.30
C SER A 152 -8.90 5.10 1.06
N GLY A 153 -7.78 4.44 0.77
CA GLY A 153 -6.96 4.72 -0.40
C GLY A 153 -7.45 4.06 -1.70
N VAL A 154 -8.08 2.89 -1.62
CA VAL A 154 -8.45 2.08 -2.80
C VAL A 154 -9.88 2.32 -3.26
N LEU A 155 -10.82 2.54 -2.33
CA LEU A 155 -12.23 2.79 -2.65
C LEU A 155 -12.47 3.94 -3.65
N PRO A 156 -11.70 5.04 -3.67
CA PRO A 156 -11.85 6.06 -4.71
C PRO A 156 -11.62 5.54 -6.14
N GLY A 157 -10.99 4.38 -6.32
CA GLY A 157 -10.83 3.73 -7.61
C GLY A 157 -12.10 3.05 -8.15
N LEU A 158 -13.15 2.88 -7.33
CA LEU A 158 -14.48 2.43 -7.75
C LEU A 158 -15.31 3.61 -8.31
N GLU A 159 -14.69 4.38 -9.19
CA GLU A 159 -15.33 5.48 -9.90
C GLU A 159 -16.07 4.92 -11.12
N GLU A 160 -17.40 5.12 -11.20
CA GLU A 160 -18.22 4.64 -12.31
C GLU A 160 -17.69 5.17 -13.65
N GLY A 161 -17.56 4.28 -14.64
CA GLY A 161 -17.02 4.61 -15.95
C GLY A 161 -15.49 4.68 -16.02
N SER A 162 -14.76 4.42 -14.92
CA SER A 162 -13.30 4.29 -14.96
C SER A 162 -12.87 2.99 -15.64
N ASP A 163 -11.87 3.06 -16.53
CA ASP A 163 -11.23 1.88 -17.16
C ASP A 163 -10.66 0.88 -16.14
N HIS A 164 -10.43 1.32 -14.90
CA HIS A 164 -9.84 0.50 -13.83
C HIS A 164 -10.88 0.03 -12.80
N TYR A 165 -12.17 0.29 -13.01
CA TYR A 165 -13.24 -0.06 -12.08
C TYR A 165 -13.23 -1.57 -11.77
N ASP A 166 -13.33 -2.43 -12.79
CA ASP A 166 -13.42 -3.88 -12.61
C ASP A 166 -12.18 -4.48 -11.93
N ARG A 167 -11.00 -3.94 -12.26
CA ARG A 167 -9.74 -4.37 -11.63
C ARG A 167 -9.67 -3.95 -10.17
N THR A 168 -10.14 -2.75 -9.85
CA THR A 168 -10.21 -2.25 -8.46
C THR A 168 -11.24 -3.05 -7.65
N ASN A 169 -12.39 -3.37 -8.25
CA ASN A 169 -13.40 -4.24 -7.64
C ASN A 169 -12.82 -5.63 -7.32
N SER A 170 -12.18 -6.25 -8.31
CA SER A 170 -11.53 -7.56 -8.16
C SER A 170 -10.42 -7.55 -7.09
N LEU A 171 -9.68 -6.44 -6.96
CA LEU A 171 -8.69 -6.27 -5.89
C LEU A 171 -9.36 -6.27 -4.51
N LEU A 172 -10.44 -5.51 -4.35
CA LEU A 172 -11.19 -5.43 -3.08
C LEU A 172 -11.83 -6.76 -2.70
N GLU A 173 -12.38 -7.52 -3.67
CA GLU A 173 -12.90 -8.87 -3.44
C GLU A 173 -11.81 -9.81 -2.92
N LYS A 174 -10.63 -9.82 -3.55
CA LYS A 174 -9.49 -10.63 -3.09
C LYS A 174 -9.08 -10.25 -1.68
N VAL A 175 -8.96 -8.95 -1.39
CA VAL A 175 -8.62 -8.48 -0.05
C VAL A 175 -9.71 -8.89 0.96
N CYS A 176 -10.98 -8.79 0.60
CA CYS A 176 -12.12 -9.18 1.45
C CYS A 176 -12.03 -10.65 1.88
N VAL A 177 -11.69 -11.54 0.95
CA VAL A 177 -11.47 -12.96 1.25
C VAL A 177 -10.24 -13.15 2.14
N GLU A 178 -9.10 -12.57 1.76
CA GLU A 178 -7.80 -12.79 2.40
C GLU A 178 -7.70 -12.24 3.83
N VAL A 179 -8.39 -11.14 4.14
CA VAL A 179 -8.43 -10.57 5.51
C VAL A 179 -9.57 -11.16 6.36
N GLY A 180 -10.45 -11.95 5.74
CA GLY A 180 -11.68 -12.49 6.34
C GLY A 180 -12.87 -11.55 6.15
N LEU A 181 -13.96 -12.09 5.58
CA LEU A 181 -15.14 -11.35 5.15
C LEU A 181 -15.70 -10.42 6.24
N SER A 182 -16.01 -10.95 7.43
CA SER A 182 -16.60 -10.14 8.51
C SER A 182 -15.67 -9.03 8.98
N HIS A 183 -14.36 -9.24 8.98
CA HIS A 183 -13.40 -8.20 9.35
C HIS A 183 -13.30 -7.12 8.28
N PHE A 184 -13.32 -7.51 7.00
CA PHE A 184 -13.37 -6.58 5.89
C PHE A 184 -14.58 -5.65 5.97
N TYR A 185 -15.78 -6.22 6.08
CA TYR A 185 -17.00 -5.41 6.17
C TYR A 185 -17.05 -4.58 7.46
N GLY A 186 -16.59 -5.10 8.59
CA GLY A 186 -16.47 -4.31 9.82
C GLY A 186 -15.60 -3.07 9.63
N CYS A 187 -14.40 -3.25 9.05
CA CYS A 187 -13.49 -2.14 8.77
C CYS A 187 -14.03 -1.21 7.67
N LEU A 188 -14.80 -1.73 6.70
CA LEU A 188 -15.50 -0.93 5.71
C LEU A 188 -16.49 0.01 6.40
N TRP A 189 -17.35 -0.51 7.29
CA TRP A 189 -18.31 0.30 8.03
C TRP A 189 -17.63 1.38 8.89
N ASP A 190 -16.54 1.06 9.57
CA ASP A 190 -15.72 2.05 10.29
C ASP A 190 -15.22 3.18 9.38
N CYS A 191 -14.80 2.82 8.16
CA CYS A 191 -14.35 3.76 7.15
C CYS A 191 -15.49 4.68 6.68
N LEU A 192 -16.70 4.16 6.43
CA LEU A 192 -17.88 4.98 6.05
C LEU A 192 -18.26 5.98 7.16
N ALA A 193 -18.15 5.55 8.42
CA ALA A 193 -18.44 6.38 9.58
C ALA A 193 -17.54 7.62 9.64
N CYS A 194 -16.25 7.43 9.37
CA CYS A 194 -15.22 8.45 9.60
C CYS A 194 -14.82 9.23 8.34
N ASN A 195 -15.20 8.79 7.14
CA ASN A 195 -14.71 9.37 5.89
C ASN A 195 -15.82 9.52 4.83
N CYS A 196 -16.30 10.75 4.63
CA CYS A 196 -17.40 11.04 3.71
C CYS A 196 -17.05 10.82 2.23
N SER A 197 -15.78 10.98 1.84
CA SER A 197 -15.37 10.93 0.43
C SER A 197 -15.43 9.53 -0.18
N ILE A 198 -15.44 8.50 0.67
CA ILE A 198 -15.47 7.09 0.25
C ILE A 198 -16.84 6.43 0.48
N ARG A 199 -17.83 7.15 1.03
CA ARG A 199 -19.15 6.58 1.36
C ARG A 199 -19.84 6.02 0.13
N LEU A 200 -19.93 6.80 -0.95
CA LEU A 200 -20.57 6.37 -2.20
C LEU A 200 -19.90 5.11 -2.79
N PRO A 201 -18.59 5.09 -3.10
CA PRO A 201 -17.96 3.91 -3.68
C PRO A 201 -18.04 2.69 -2.76
N ALA A 202 -17.98 2.88 -1.44
CA ALA A 202 -18.11 1.78 -0.49
C ALA A 202 -19.53 1.19 -0.44
N ILE A 203 -20.58 2.03 -0.45
CA ILE A 203 -21.96 1.57 -0.52
C ILE A 203 -22.21 0.86 -1.86
N SER A 204 -21.73 1.42 -2.97
CA SER A 204 -21.82 0.79 -4.30
C SER A 204 -21.16 -0.59 -4.31
N PHE A 205 -19.98 -0.73 -3.68
CA PHE A 205 -19.33 -2.02 -3.49
C PHE A 205 -20.21 -2.98 -2.69
N VAL A 206 -20.76 -2.58 -1.54
CA VAL A 206 -21.62 -3.48 -0.75
C VAL A 206 -22.85 -3.92 -1.55
N LEU A 207 -23.51 -2.99 -2.25
CA LEU A 207 -24.71 -3.28 -3.04
C LEU A 207 -24.43 -4.20 -4.22
N SER A 208 -23.27 -4.08 -4.87
CA SER A 208 -22.90 -4.95 -5.99
C SER A 208 -22.58 -6.39 -5.57
N HIS A 209 -22.13 -6.59 -4.33
CA HIS A 209 -21.80 -7.91 -3.78
C HIS A 209 -22.91 -8.50 -2.90
N PHE A 210 -23.99 -7.76 -2.64
CA PHE A 210 -25.14 -8.26 -1.89
C PHE A 210 -25.99 -9.20 -2.75
N ASN A 211 -26.15 -10.44 -2.31
CA ASN A 211 -26.94 -11.41 -3.04
C ASN A 211 -28.39 -11.41 -2.56
N LYS A 212 -29.26 -10.77 -3.34
CA LYS A 212 -30.71 -10.66 -3.06
C LYS A 212 -31.46 -12.01 -3.04
N LYS A 213 -30.84 -13.10 -3.52
CA LYS A 213 -31.43 -14.44 -3.49
C LYS A 213 -31.11 -15.21 -2.21
N LEU A 214 -30.13 -14.76 -1.43
CA LEU A 214 -29.74 -15.36 -0.16
C LEU A 214 -30.46 -14.65 0.99
N THR A 215 -30.65 -15.37 2.10
CA THR A 215 -31.16 -14.75 3.33
C THR A 215 -30.08 -13.86 3.97
N MET A 216 -30.43 -13.06 4.96
CA MET A 216 -29.44 -12.32 5.75
C MET A 216 -28.56 -13.24 6.60
N GLU A 217 -29.10 -14.37 7.06
CA GLU A 217 -28.33 -15.36 7.84
C GLU A 217 -27.21 -15.99 7.00
N ASP A 218 -27.48 -16.28 5.74
CA ASP A 218 -26.50 -16.87 4.80
C ASP A 218 -25.36 -15.91 4.42
N GLN A 219 -25.55 -14.60 4.60
CA GLN A 219 -24.57 -13.55 4.28
C GLN A 219 -24.30 -12.62 5.48
N LEU A 220 -24.40 -13.16 6.70
CA LEU A 220 -24.25 -12.42 7.95
C LEU A 220 -22.90 -11.68 8.07
N TYR A 221 -21.86 -12.17 7.39
CA TYR A 221 -20.55 -11.54 7.35
C TYR A 221 -20.59 -10.08 6.83
N MET A 222 -21.59 -9.71 6.01
CA MET A 222 -21.74 -8.34 5.51
C MET A 222 -22.08 -7.33 6.61
N MET A 223 -22.61 -7.80 7.75
CA MET A 223 -22.86 -6.98 8.94
C MET A 223 -21.56 -6.55 9.64
N GLY A 224 -20.44 -7.17 9.27
CA GLY A 224 -19.14 -6.90 9.87
C GLY A 224 -18.98 -7.49 11.27
N THR A 225 -18.03 -6.94 12.02
CA THR A 225 -17.74 -7.37 13.42
C THR A 225 -18.50 -6.57 14.48
N ASN A 226 -19.15 -5.46 14.10
CA ASN A 226 -19.93 -4.62 15.01
C ASN A 226 -21.14 -4.04 14.27
N ILE A 227 -22.34 -4.53 14.63
CA ILE A 227 -23.61 -4.15 14.00
C ILE A 227 -23.98 -2.69 14.31
N ASP A 228 -23.62 -2.18 15.48
CA ASP A 228 -23.99 -0.82 15.88
C ASP A 228 -23.36 0.23 14.96
N ILE A 229 -22.15 -0.04 14.49
CA ILE A 229 -21.45 0.83 13.54
C ILE A 229 -22.17 0.84 12.19
N MET A 230 -22.59 -0.32 11.70
CA MET A 230 -23.34 -0.45 10.44
C MET A 230 -24.68 0.31 10.48
N VAL A 231 -25.41 0.26 11.61
CA VAL A 231 -26.75 0.85 11.75
C VAL A 231 -26.69 2.33 12.13
N SER A 232 -25.55 2.83 12.60
CA SER A 232 -25.44 4.21 13.07
C SER A 232 -25.72 5.22 11.95
N GLN A 233 -26.63 6.17 12.23
CA GLN A 233 -26.97 7.23 11.28
C GLN A 233 -25.82 8.22 11.19
N HIS A 234 -25.04 8.14 10.13
CA HIS A 234 -23.98 9.10 9.84
C HIS A 234 -24.55 10.30 9.09
N SER A 235 -24.99 11.31 9.85
CA SER A 235 -25.34 12.64 9.36
C SER A 235 -24.21 13.32 8.60
#